data_AF-A0A959EEZ5-F1
#
_entry.id   AF-A0A959EEZ5-F1
#
_cell.length_a   1.000
_cell.length_b   1.000
_cell.length_c   1.000
_cell.angle_alpha   90.00
_cell.angle_beta   90.00
_cell.angle_gamma   90.00
#
_symmetry.space_group_name_H-M   'P 1'
#
loop_
_entity.id
_entity.type
_entity.pdbx_description
1 polymer ?
#
loop_
_entity_poly.entity_id
_entity_poly.type
_entity_poly.pdbx_seq_one_letter_code
_entity_poly.pdbx_strand_id
1 'polypeptide(L)'
;MSIHITYRPLCSAQIWHAYYLHPAEDEGQDWIDPVARPNALQTLALEGLSAAALNAGAYSILNDLRLTPTVPTAAFLQRMKMIFKPQNTGFTILARAQKDSPVSYRPFIPFDQDFKLSFIIQAKNSNFFSFTAIDMPIRPRSVYYFSNLAQNKNGEHSLLLNANPPGAEPPQNYISANDLLPLKTRNISMDIDLPKVRLVFNNPVHQFETSFEKPPAGAETGIFDPPMSHLPSGWYEVKAFTDTGIEIIEFRQNIYWNQGDIPPDALGVIELYHLNGANLEAYAFQDSNNHLQSPIYTLWWQNRSTYWRYLFNKEQPAPDTGNENCHVKPESPNENKRLISKEPQPLLSRYRKISFYPANSPGSGESRLPNPGPGPVYPEETGVYSEIYMGDTQLDKVN
;
A
#
# COMPACT_ATOMS: atom_id res chain seq x y z
N MET A 1 -25.17 18.80 -36.67
CA MET A 1 -24.60 19.02 -35.31
C MET A 1 -23.20 18.42 -35.29
N SER A 2 -22.19 19.17 -34.87
CA SER A 2 -20.82 18.65 -34.74
C SER A 2 -20.66 17.96 -33.39
N ILE A 3 -20.27 16.68 -33.36
CA ILE A 3 -20.00 15.95 -32.12
C ILE A 3 -18.57 16.28 -31.70
N HIS A 4 -18.41 17.09 -30.66
CA HIS A 4 -17.10 17.38 -30.08
C HIS A 4 -16.67 16.24 -29.16
N ILE A 5 -15.73 15.42 -29.65
CA ILE A 5 -15.15 14.31 -28.88
C ILE A 5 -13.84 14.75 -28.24
N THR A 6 -13.68 14.51 -26.94
CA THR A 6 -12.47 14.82 -26.18
C THR A 6 -12.10 13.65 -25.27
N TYR A 7 -10.89 13.64 -24.71
CA TYR A 7 -10.51 12.70 -23.67
C TYR A 7 -10.74 13.33 -22.30
N ARG A 8 -11.46 12.63 -21.42
CA ARG A 8 -11.70 13.03 -20.03
C ARG A 8 -11.21 11.92 -19.08
N PRO A 9 -10.79 12.27 -17.86
CA PRO A 9 -10.55 11.25 -16.84
C PRO A 9 -11.78 10.36 -16.69
N LEU A 10 -11.55 9.04 -16.69
CA LEU A 10 -12.51 8.05 -16.22
C LEU A 10 -12.37 7.92 -14.70
N CYS A 11 -11.14 7.80 -14.23
CA CYS A 11 -10.74 7.75 -12.83
C CYS A 11 -9.23 8.00 -12.73
N SER A 12 -8.75 8.27 -11.52
CA SER A 12 -7.32 8.28 -11.19
C SER A 12 -7.06 7.46 -9.94
N ALA A 13 -5.88 6.85 -9.85
CA ALA A 13 -5.40 6.25 -8.61
C ALA A 13 -4.12 6.97 -8.21
N GLN A 14 -4.17 7.64 -7.05
CA GLN A 14 -3.05 8.31 -6.43
C GLN A 14 -2.43 7.39 -5.37
N ILE A 15 -1.12 7.25 -5.42
CA ILE A 15 -0.31 6.44 -4.52
C ILE A 15 0.66 7.41 -3.86
N TRP A 16 0.47 7.56 -2.56
CA TRP A 16 1.25 8.42 -1.70
C TRP A 16 2.11 7.60 -0.77
N HIS A 17 3.30 8.11 -0.47
CA HIS A 17 4.19 7.47 0.47
C HIS A 17 4.78 8.48 1.45
N ALA A 18 4.56 8.24 2.74
CA ALA A 18 4.97 9.13 3.82
C ALA A 18 6.49 9.43 3.85
N TYR A 19 7.33 8.56 3.29
CA TYR A 19 8.78 8.76 3.18
C TYR A 19 9.13 10.10 2.50
N TYR A 20 8.32 10.52 1.53
CA TYR A 20 8.55 11.74 0.75
C TYR A 20 7.74 12.96 1.22
N LEU A 21 6.78 12.77 2.11
CA LEU A 21 5.71 13.74 2.39
C LEU A 21 5.87 14.44 3.74
N HIS A 22 7.11 14.54 4.23
CA HIS A 22 7.40 15.21 5.49
C HIS A 22 7.63 16.72 5.27
N PRO A 23 7.03 17.60 6.10
CA PRO A 23 7.34 19.03 6.05
C PRO A 23 8.82 19.28 6.38
N ALA A 24 9.35 20.40 5.88
CA ALA A 24 10.66 20.89 6.30
C ALA A 24 10.57 21.41 7.74
N GLU A 25 11.63 21.27 8.51
CA GLU A 25 11.63 21.53 9.97
C GLU A 25 11.43 22.99 10.36
N ASP A 26 11.66 23.92 9.44
CA ASP A 26 11.69 25.36 9.75
C ASP A 26 10.30 25.96 10.09
N GLU A 27 9.21 25.17 10.02
CA GLU A 27 7.84 25.68 10.18
C GLU A 27 7.32 25.73 11.63
N GLY A 28 8.12 25.32 12.63
CA GLY A 28 7.80 25.53 14.05
C GLY A 28 6.48 24.90 14.53
N GLN A 29 5.91 23.98 13.74
CA GLN A 29 4.67 23.26 14.08
C GLN A 29 4.99 21.95 14.80
N ASP A 30 4.15 21.62 15.78
CA ASP A 30 4.16 20.33 16.48
C ASP A 30 4.27 19.20 15.47
N TRP A 31 5.39 18.49 15.58
CA TRP A 31 5.76 17.42 14.69
C TRP A 31 4.68 16.36 14.74
N ILE A 32 4.09 16.05 13.60
CA ILE A 32 3.27 14.85 13.47
C ILE A 32 4.24 13.68 13.58
N ASP A 33 4.44 13.18 14.80
CA ASP A 33 5.14 11.92 15.01
C ASP A 33 4.25 10.81 14.45
N PRO A 34 4.59 10.24 13.28
CA PRO A 34 3.80 9.16 12.69
C PRO A 34 3.91 7.87 13.52
N VAL A 35 4.83 7.81 14.50
CA VAL A 35 5.09 6.66 15.36
C VAL A 35 4.22 6.71 16.61
N ALA A 36 4.20 7.82 17.35
CA ALA A 36 3.30 7.98 18.50
C ALA A 36 1.83 8.16 18.09
N ARG A 37 1.57 8.57 16.84
CA ARG A 37 0.22 8.77 16.32
C ARG A 37 0.11 8.29 14.87
N PRO A 38 -0.02 6.97 14.64
CA PRO A 38 -0.18 6.39 13.30
C PRO A 38 -1.38 6.97 12.52
N ASN A 39 -2.28 7.71 13.19
CA ASN A 39 -3.45 8.38 12.60
C ASN A 39 -3.40 9.93 12.68
N ALA A 40 -2.32 10.56 13.15
CA ALA A 40 -2.25 12.03 13.30
C ALA A 40 -1.92 12.80 12.02
N LEU A 41 -1.63 12.09 10.92
CA LEU A 41 -1.78 12.67 9.60
C LEU A 41 -3.29 12.78 9.31
N GLN A 42 -3.96 13.69 10.05
CA GLN A 42 -5.32 14.09 9.76
C GLN A 42 -5.37 14.53 8.29
N THR A 43 -6.32 13.99 7.55
CA THR A 43 -6.52 14.07 6.10
C THR A 43 -6.26 15.47 5.51
N LEU A 44 -6.58 16.54 6.24
CA LEU A 44 -6.36 17.93 5.85
C LEU A 44 -4.89 18.36 5.77
N ALA A 45 -4.02 17.87 6.68
CA ALA A 45 -2.59 18.15 6.61
C ALA A 45 -1.94 17.40 5.43
N LEU A 46 -2.42 16.19 5.13
CA LEU A 46 -1.93 15.36 4.02
C LEU A 46 -2.25 15.97 2.66
N GLU A 47 -3.46 16.53 2.48
CA GLU A 47 -3.82 17.25 1.25
C GLU A 47 -2.88 18.45 1.03
N GLY A 48 -2.62 19.25 2.08
CA GLY A 48 -1.66 20.35 2.03
C GLY A 48 -0.22 19.90 1.70
N LEU A 49 0.25 18.83 2.36
CA LEU A 49 1.59 18.26 2.14
C LEU A 49 1.74 17.67 0.73
N SER A 50 0.71 16.98 0.23
CA SER A 50 0.70 16.41 -1.11
C SER A 50 0.72 17.50 -2.19
N ALA A 51 -0.04 18.58 -2.00
CA ALA A 51 -0.02 19.75 -2.88
C ALA A 51 1.36 20.44 -2.85
N ALA A 52 1.95 20.63 -1.67
CA ALA A 52 3.29 21.21 -1.55
C ALA A 52 4.37 20.33 -2.20
N ALA A 53 4.33 19.01 -1.99
CA ALA A 53 5.27 18.06 -2.58
C ALA A 53 5.18 18.03 -4.11
N LEU A 54 3.97 18.12 -4.66
CA LEU A 54 3.72 18.26 -6.09
C LEU A 54 4.26 19.57 -6.65
N ASN A 55 3.97 20.70 -5.98
CA ASN A 55 4.43 22.02 -6.40
C ASN A 55 5.95 22.13 -6.41
N ALA A 56 6.62 21.48 -5.47
CA ALA A 56 8.08 21.41 -5.40
C ALA A 56 8.70 20.48 -6.46
N GLY A 57 7.89 19.70 -7.20
CA GLY A 57 8.38 18.69 -8.15
C GLY A 57 9.18 17.56 -7.50
N ALA A 58 9.15 17.44 -6.17
CA ALA A 58 10.00 16.56 -5.38
C ALA A 58 9.43 15.13 -5.23
N TYR A 59 8.16 14.94 -5.56
CA TYR A 59 7.47 13.66 -5.42
C TYR A 59 7.33 12.94 -6.76
N SER A 60 7.81 11.69 -6.85
CA SER A 60 7.42 10.76 -7.91
C SER A 60 7.48 9.31 -7.45
N ILE A 61 6.31 8.71 -7.26
CA ILE A 61 6.17 7.29 -6.91
C ILE A 61 6.70 6.37 -8.02
N LEU A 62 6.80 6.86 -9.27
CA LEU A 62 7.32 6.09 -10.40
C LEU A 62 8.84 5.85 -10.34
N ASN A 63 9.53 6.53 -9.43
CA ASN A 63 10.92 6.21 -9.10
C ASN A 63 11.01 4.86 -8.37
N ASP A 64 10.01 4.54 -7.55
CA ASP A 64 10.01 3.34 -6.71
C ASP A 64 9.11 2.23 -7.21
N LEU A 65 8.02 2.56 -7.88
CA LEU A 65 6.99 1.61 -8.30
C LEU A 65 6.81 1.66 -9.83
N ARG A 66 6.61 0.49 -10.42
CA ARG A 66 6.11 0.32 -11.77
C ARG A 66 4.62 -0.03 -11.68
N LEU A 67 3.80 0.71 -12.44
CA LEU A 67 2.35 0.53 -12.52
C LEU A 67 1.99 0.14 -13.96
N THR A 68 1.42 -1.04 -14.15
CA THR A 68 1.08 -1.55 -15.48
C THR A 68 -0.31 -2.17 -15.51
N PRO A 69 -1.13 -1.92 -16.54
CA PRO A 69 -2.35 -2.71 -16.73
C PRO A 69 -1.97 -4.17 -17.01
N THR A 70 -2.79 -5.11 -16.52
CA THR A 70 -2.68 -6.52 -16.94
C THR A 70 -2.96 -6.66 -18.44
N VAL A 71 -2.58 -7.79 -19.06
CA VAL A 71 -2.84 -8.03 -20.49
C VAL A 71 -4.33 -7.93 -20.84
N PRO A 72 -5.27 -8.54 -20.07
CA PRO A 72 -6.71 -8.35 -20.30
C PRO A 72 -7.15 -6.89 -20.18
N THR A 73 -6.66 -6.16 -19.18
CA THR A 73 -6.98 -4.74 -19.00
C THR A 73 -6.48 -3.89 -20.16
N ALA A 74 -5.24 -4.10 -20.61
CA ALA A 74 -4.68 -3.35 -21.74
C ALA A 74 -5.49 -3.55 -23.03
N ALA A 75 -5.89 -4.79 -23.32
CA ALA A 75 -6.76 -5.12 -24.45
C ALA A 75 -8.15 -4.46 -24.31
N PHE A 76 -8.72 -4.48 -23.10
CA PHE A 76 -10.00 -3.82 -22.80
C PHE A 76 -9.92 -2.31 -23.03
N LEU A 77 -8.89 -1.63 -22.48
CA LEU A 77 -8.69 -0.19 -22.65
C LEU A 77 -8.57 0.18 -24.12
N GLN A 78 -7.82 -0.59 -24.91
CA GLN A 78 -7.67 -0.36 -26.36
C GLN A 78 -9.01 -0.47 -27.10
N ARG A 79 -9.82 -1.50 -26.79
CA ARG A 79 -11.15 -1.70 -27.37
C ARG A 79 -12.09 -0.55 -27.02
N MET A 80 -12.07 -0.11 -25.76
CA MET A 80 -12.88 0.99 -25.25
C MET A 80 -12.36 2.39 -25.62
N LYS A 81 -11.28 2.48 -26.41
CA LYS A 81 -10.62 3.75 -26.77
C LYS A 81 -10.27 4.57 -25.52
N MET A 82 -9.79 3.89 -24.49
CA MET A 82 -9.27 4.48 -23.26
C MET A 82 -7.74 4.49 -23.29
N ILE A 83 -7.15 5.42 -22.54
CA ILE A 83 -5.69 5.58 -22.44
C ILE A 83 -5.30 5.42 -20.97
N PHE A 84 -4.39 4.48 -20.69
CA PHE A 84 -3.67 4.42 -19.42
C PHE A 84 -2.52 5.42 -19.45
N LYS A 85 -2.48 6.34 -18.48
CA LYS A 85 -1.42 7.35 -18.37
C LYS A 85 -0.79 7.30 -16.97
N PRO A 86 0.43 6.76 -16.82
CA PRO A 86 1.16 6.84 -15.56
C PRO A 86 1.52 8.31 -15.24
N GLN A 87 1.59 8.64 -13.96
CA GLN A 87 1.86 9.96 -13.42
C GLN A 87 2.78 9.85 -12.20
N ASN A 88 3.45 10.94 -11.82
CA ASN A 88 4.31 10.98 -10.64
C ASN A 88 3.59 10.59 -9.34
N THR A 89 2.25 10.70 -9.30
CA THR A 89 1.44 10.28 -8.15
C THR A 89 0.73 8.96 -8.35
N GLY A 90 0.91 8.25 -9.45
CA GLY A 90 0.18 7.00 -9.72
C GLY A 90 -0.21 6.88 -11.18
N PHE A 91 -1.50 6.84 -11.48
CA PHE A 91 -1.99 6.83 -12.86
C PHE A 91 -3.39 7.42 -13.03
N THR A 92 -3.71 7.80 -14.27
CA THR A 92 -5.07 8.19 -14.69
C THR A 92 -5.49 7.35 -15.89
N ILE A 93 -6.76 6.94 -15.90
CA ILE A 93 -7.39 6.37 -17.09
C ILE A 93 -8.17 7.50 -17.77
N LEU A 94 -7.89 7.75 -19.05
CA LEU A 94 -8.64 8.71 -19.85
C LEU A 94 -9.61 7.96 -20.75
N ALA A 95 -10.91 8.27 -20.65
CA ALA A 95 -11.92 7.78 -21.58
C ALA A 95 -12.21 8.82 -22.65
N ARG A 96 -12.43 8.33 -23.88
CA ARG A 96 -13.01 9.15 -24.94
C ARG A 96 -14.44 9.49 -24.53
N ALA A 97 -14.80 10.78 -24.56
CA ALA A 97 -16.06 11.27 -24.03
C ALA A 97 -16.72 12.29 -24.98
N GLN A 98 -18.05 12.31 -24.97
CA GLN A 98 -18.89 13.29 -25.62
C GLN A 98 -19.35 14.32 -24.59
N LYS A 99 -19.32 15.60 -24.97
CA LYS A 99 -19.84 16.69 -24.14
C LYS A 99 -21.36 16.68 -24.21
N ASP A 100 -22.02 16.54 -23.05
CA ASP A 100 -23.49 16.59 -22.93
C ASP A 100 -23.95 17.97 -22.45
N SER A 101 -23.23 18.56 -21.49
CA SER A 101 -23.43 19.95 -21.03
C SER A 101 -22.07 20.65 -20.82
N PRO A 102 -22.01 21.94 -20.42
CA PRO A 102 -20.76 22.63 -20.13
C PRO A 102 -19.83 21.90 -19.16
N VAL A 103 -20.40 21.17 -18.19
CA VAL A 103 -19.69 20.50 -17.10
C VAL A 103 -19.84 18.97 -17.10
N SER A 104 -20.73 18.42 -17.92
CA SER A 104 -21.00 16.98 -17.95
C SER A 104 -20.53 16.31 -19.24
N TYR A 105 -19.99 15.11 -19.07
CA TYR A 105 -19.41 14.31 -20.14
C TYR A 105 -19.93 12.89 -20.02
N ARG A 106 -20.31 12.27 -21.14
CA ARG A 106 -20.63 10.84 -21.20
C ARG A 106 -19.52 10.11 -21.94
N PRO A 107 -19.18 8.86 -21.59
CA PRO A 107 -18.23 8.10 -22.37
C PRO A 107 -18.76 7.91 -23.80
N PHE A 108 -17.86 7.99 -24.76
CA PHE A 108 -18.20 7.81 -26.18
C PHE A 108 -18.64 6.38 -26.48
N ILE A 109 -18.09 5.40 -25.75
CA ILE A 109 -18.53 4.01 -25.75
C ILE A 109 -19.19 3.76 -24.38
N PRO A 110 -20.50 3.49 -24.33
CA PRO A 110 -21.24 3.23 -23.09
C PRO A 110 -20.69 2.03 -22.29
N PHE A 111 -20.92 2.05 -20.96
CA PHE A 111 -20.53 0.98 -20.04
C PHE A 111 -21.72 0.06 -19.74
N ASP A 112 -22.21 -0.62 -20.78
CA ASP A 112 -23.45 -1.39 -20.71
C ASP A 112 -23.32 -2.74 -19.98
N GLN A 113 -22.10 -3.10 -19.56
CA GLN A 113 -21.80 -4.36 -18.88
C GLN A 113 -20.84 -4.12 -17.73
N ASP A 114 -20.90 -5.03 -16.75
CA ASP A 114 -19.93 -5.08 -15.66
C ASP A 114 -18.54 -5.34 -16.22
N PHE A 115 -17.56 -4.62 -15.71
CA PHE A 115 -16.17 -4.87 -16.06
C PHE A 115 -15.24 -4.55 -14.91
N LYS A 116 -14.03 -5.09 -15.05
CA LYS A 116 -12.93 -4.90 -14.10
C LYS A 116 -11.70 -4.42 -14.83
N LEU A 117 -11.03 -3.43 -14.27
CA LEU A 117 -9.70 -2.98 -14.68
C LEU A 117 -8.69 -3.39 -13.60
N SER A 118 -7.76 -4.28 -13.96
CA SER A 118 -6.69 -4.74 -13.06
C SER A 118 -5.35 -4.12 -13.45
N PHE A 119 -4.63 -3.60 -12.45
CA PHE A 119 -3.31 -2.99 -12.58
C PHE A 119 -2.33 -3.63 -11.59
N ILE A 120 -1.12 -3.90 -12.04
CA ILE A 120 -0.05 -4.52 -11.28
C ILE A 120 0.83 -3.41 -10.70
N ILE A 121 1.19 -3.55 -9.42
CA ILE A 121 2.22 -2.76 -8.74
C ILE A 121 3.45 -3.65 -8.59
N GLN A 122 4.60 -3.18 -9.08
CA GLN A 122 5.90 -3.84 -8.90
C GLN A 122 6.90 -2.86 -8.29
N ALA A 123 7.68 -3.31 -7.30
CA ALA A 123 8.78 -2.52 -6.78
C ALA A 123 9.88 -2.42 -7.84
N LYS A 124 10.17 -1.19 -8.27
CA LYS A 124 11.29 -0.84 -9.16
C LYS A 124 12.54 -0.53 -8.35
N ASN A 125 12.38 0.14 -7.20
CA ASN A 125 13.46 0.41 -6.27
C ASN A 125 13.58 -0.75 -5.27
N SER A 126 14.74 -1.43 -5.24
CA SER A 126 14.99 -2.53 -4.31
C SER A 126 14.90 -2.10 -2.84
N ASN A 127 15.16 -0.83 -2.57
CA ASN A 127 15.10 -0.25 -1.23
C ASN A 127 13.69 0.11 -0.77
N PHE A 128 12.68 0.00 -1.65
CA PHE A 128 11.29 0.32 -1.29
C PHE A 128 10.85 -0.41 -0.01
N PHE A 129 11.17 -1.69 0.11
CA PHE A 129 10.85 -2.51 1.28
C PHE A 129 11.55 -2.05 2.57
N SER A 130 12.73 -1.43 2.45
CA SER A 130 13.49 -0.91 3.57
C SER A 130 12.81 0.28 4.22
N PHE A 131 12.35 1.25 3.42
CA PHE A 131 11.74 2.48 3.93
C PHE A 131 10.21 2.46 3.99
N THR A 132 9.56 1.40 3.49
CA THR A 132 8.10 1.20 3.62
C THR A 132 7.80 0.36 4.85
N ALA A 133 6.80 0.76 5.65
CA ALA A 133 6.30 0.01 6.80
C ALA A 133 5.38 -1.15 6.35
N ILE A 134 5.99 -2.14 5.70
CA ILE A 134 5.34 -3.40 5.34
C ILE A 134 6.02 -4.56 6.04
N ASP A 135 5.26 -5.62 6.30
CA ASP A 135 5.77 -6.82 6.98
C ASP A 135 6.90 -7.45 6.15
N MET A 136 8.04 -7.69 6.79
CA MET A 136 9.18 -8.39 6.20
C MET A 136 9.46 -9.67 6.98
N PRO A 137 9.65 -10.83 6.31
CA PRO A 137 9.49 -11.03 4.87
C PRO A 137 8.01 -11.00 4.45
N ILE A 138 7.73 -10.51 3.25
CA ILE A 138 6.40 -10.71 2.64
C ILE A 138 6.17 -12.22 2.58
N ARG A 139 5.01 -12.66 3.08
CA ARG A 139 4.63 -14.07 3.04
C ARG A 139 4.81 -14.59 1.61
N PRO A 140 5.60 -15.65 1.38
CA PRO A 140 5.78 -16.19 0.05
C PRO A 140 4.41 -16.48 -0.57
N ARG A 141 4.22 -16.06 -1.83
CA ARG A 141 2.96 -16.26 -2.56
C ARG A 141 1.80 -15.48 -1.92
N SER A 142 2.04 -14.24 -1.54
CA SER A 142 0.99 -13.27 -1.21
C SER A 142 1.12 -12.01 -2.07
N VAL A 143 0.03 -11.27 -2.18
CA VAL A 143 -0.03 -10.02 -2.95
C VAL A 143 -0.90 -9.02 -2.22
N TYR A 144 -0.50 -7.76 -2.19
CA TYR A 144 -1.36 -6.70 -1.68
C TYR A 144 -2.54 -6.46 -2.65
N TYR A 145 -3.75 -6.35 -2.13
CA TYR A 145 -4.96 -6.20 -2.91
C TYR A 145 -5.68 -4.91 -2.57
N PHE A 146 -6.00 -4.14 -3.60
CA PHE A 146 -6.64 -2.84 -3.48
C PHE A 146 -7.83 -2.76 -4.42
N SER A 147 -8.96 -2.23 -3.96
CA SER A 147 -10.15 -2.14 -4.77
C SER A 147 -11.06 -0.97 -4.41
N ASN A 148 -11.78 -0.46 -5.41
CA ASN A 148 -12.86 0.50 -5.20
C ASN A 148 -14.12 -0.12 -4.54
N LEU A 149 -14.09 -1.43 -4.27
CA LEU A 149 -15.07 -2.13 -3.45
C LEU A 149 -14.76 -2.07 -1.95
N ALA A 150 -13.59 -1.56 -1.57
CA ALA A 150 -13.23 -1.41 -0.16
C ALA A 150 -14.18 -0.45 0.59
N GLN A 151 -14.82 0.49 -0.14
CA GLN A 151 -15.70 1.53 0.40
C GLN A 151 -15.08 2.29 1.59
N ASN A 152 -13.76 2.38 1.64
CA ASN A 152 -13.00 3.00 2.71
C ASN A 152 -12.90 4.51 2.50
N LYS A 153 -13.91 5.24 2.97
CA LYS A 153 -13.94 6.69 2.90
C LYS A 153 -13.30 7.30 4.13
N ASN A 154 -12.42 8.28 3.91
CA ASN A 154 -11.92 9.14 4.98
C ASN A 154 -12.26 10.60 4.66
N GLY A 155 -13.27 11.14 5.34
CA GLY A 155 -13.85 12.45 5.02
C GLY A 155 -14.60 12.46 3.68
N GLU A 156 -14.84 13.65 3.14
CA GLU A 156 -15.67 13.83 1.93
C GLU A 156 -14.94 13.53 0.61
N HIS A 157 -13.60 13.51 0.61
CA HIS A 157 -12.82 13.51 -0.64
C HIS A 157 -11.80 12.37 -0.76
N SER A 158 -11.45 11.67 0.32
CA SER A 158 -10.49 10.55 0.23
C SER A 158 -11.22 9.23 0.00
N LEU A 159 -11.08 8.70 -1.21
CA LEU A 159 -11.59 7.39 -1.63
C LEU A 159 -10.45 6.36 -1.54
N LEU A 160 -10.25 5.76 -0.37
CA LEU A 160 -9.17 4.81 -0.16
C LEU A 160 -9.47 3.46 -0.81
N LEU A 161 -8.45 2.82 -1.38
CA LEU A 161 -8.56 1.50 -2.02
C LEU A 161 -8.14 0.34 -1.12
N ASN A 162 -7.49 0.62 0.02
CA ASN A 162 -7.14 -0.40 1.01
C ASN A 162 -8.35 -0.79 1.84
N ALA A 163 -8.34 -2.03 2.34
CA ALA A 163 -9.39 -2.56 3.19
C ALA A 163 -9.56 -1.72 4.46
N ASN A 164 -10.81 -1.53 4.86
CA ASN A 164 -11.15 -0.99 6.18
C ASN A 164 -11.69 -2.15 7.04
N PRO A 165 -10.91 -2.69 7.98
CA PRO A 165 -11.38 -3.77 8.82
C PRO A 165 -12.60 -3.31 9.65
N PRO A 166 -13.66 -4.14 9.75
CA PRO A 166 -14.84 -3.79 10.54
C PRO A 166 -14.46 -3.43 11.98
N GLY A 167 -14.89 -2.26 12.46
CA GLY A 167 -14.62 -1.78 13.81
C GLY A 167 -13.27 -1.11 14.02
N ALA A 168 -12.50 -0.85 12.96
CA ALA A 168 -11.30 -0.02 13.05
C ALA A 168 -11.67 1.45 13.28
N GLU A 169 -11.39 1.93 14.50
CA GLU A 169 -11.52 3.33 14.88
C GLU A 169 -10.15 3.87 15.30
N PRO A 170 -9.57 4.84 14.58
CA PRO A 170 -10.09 5.49 13.37
C PRO A 170 -9.93 4.61 12.10
N PRO A 171 -10.56 5.01 10.97
CA PRO A 171 -10.44 4.31 9.70
C PRO A 171 -8.99 4.02 9.33
N GLN A 172 -8.76 2.82 8.81
CA GLN A 172 -7.44 2.43 8.38
C GLN A 172 -7.04 3.21 7.12
N ASN A 173 -6.13 4.18 7.29
CA ASN A 173 -5.68 5.05 6.20
C ASN A 173 -4.49 4.51 5.42
N TYR A 174 -3.73 3.59 6.02
CA TYR A 174 -2.51 3.02 5.45
C TYR A 174 -2.68 1.56 5.07
N ILE A 175 -1.94 1.16 4.04
CA ILE A 175 -1.79 -0.23 3.64
C ILE A 175 -1.21 -1.05 4.79
N SER A 176 -1.72 -2.27 5.00
CA SER A 176 -1.26 -3.19 6.04
C SER A 176 -1.38 -4.66 5.66
N ALA A 177 -1.06 -5.54 6.62
CA ALA A 177 -1.31 -6.98 6.51
C ALA A 177 -2.77 -7.34 6.15
N ASN A 178 -3.76 -6.50 6.45
CA ASN A 178 -5.17 -6.77 6.08
C ASN A 178 -5.42 -6.71 4.58
N ASP A 179 -4.57 -5.98 3.84
CA ASP A 179 -4.61 -5.90 2.39
C ASP A 179 -3.89 -7.07 1.72
N LEU A 180 -3.19 -7.91 2.50
CA LEU A 180 -2.38 -8.99 1.99
C LEU A 180 -3.22 -10.25 1.74
N LEU A 181 -3.32 -10.66 0.48
CA LEU A 181 -4.04 -11.88 0.10
C LEU A 181 -3.10 -13.03 -0.26
N PRO A 182 -3.45 -14.28 0.07
CA PRO A 182 -2.80 -15.45 -0.50
C PRO A 182 -2.98 -15.50 -2.03
N LEU A 183 -1.87 -15.60 -2.76
CA LEU A 183 -1.81 -15.76 -4.20
C LEU A 183 -1.84 -17.24 -4.58
N LYS A 184 -2.89 -17.68 -5.28
CA LYS A 184 -3.10 -19.07 -5.72
C LYS A 184 -2.98 -19.17 -7.24
N THR A 185 -2.24 -20.16 -7.73
CA THR A 185 -1.95 -20.33 -9.17
C THR A 185 -2.27 -21.71 -9.75
N ARG A 186 -2.57 -22.70 -8.89
CA ARG A 186 -2.78 -24.08 -9.33
C ARG A 186 -3.92 -24.74 -8.55
N ASN A 187 -3.67 -24.98 -7.26
CA ASN A 187 -4.54 -25.82 -6.46
C ASN A 187 -4.84 -25.14 -5.11
N ILE A 188 -6.01 -25.45 -4.56
CA ILE A 188 -6.40 -25.11 -3.19
C ILE A 188 -6.44 -26.43 -2.45
N SER A 189 -5.34 -26.78 -1.78
CA SER A 189 -5.33 -27.93 -0.90
C SER A 189 -6.12 -27.60 0.36
N MET A 190 -6.99 -28.51 0.76
CA MET A 190 -7.86 -28.36 1.93
C MET A 190 -7.93 -29.70 2.65
N ASP A 191 -7.86 -29.63 3.96
CA ASP A 191 -8.15 -30.76 4.83
C ASP A 191 -9.59 -30.60 5.32
N ILE A 192 -10.51 -31.37 4.73
CA ILE A 192 -11.92 -31.35 5.11
C ILE A 192 -12.35 -32.78 5.40
N ASP A 193 -12.68 -33.07 6.66
CA ASP A 193 -13.18 -34.38 7.08
C ASP A 193 -14.70 -34.50 6.90
N LEU A 194 -15.18 -34.17 5.70
CA LEU A 194 -16.58 -34.33 5.31
C LEU A 194 -16.68 -35.21 4.07
N PRO A 195 -17.74 -36.03 3.96
CA PRO A 195 -17.91 -36.94 2.82
C PRO A 195 -18.19 -36.18 1.53
N LYS A 196 -18.81 -34.99 1.62
CA LYS A 196 -19.15 -34.15 0.47
C LYS A 196 -19.11 -32.68 0.87
N VAL A 197 -18.48 -31.88 0.04
CA VAL A 197 -18.32 -30.43 0.24
C VAL A 197 -18.62 -29.71 -1.06
N ARG A 198 -19.42 -28.65 -1.00
CA ARG A 198 -19.62 -27.72 -2.11
C ARG A 198 -18.81 -26.46 -1.86
N LEU A 199 -17.90 -26.13 -2.76
CA LEU A 199 -17.14 -24.88 -2.74
C LEU A 199 -17.80 -23.87 -3.66
N VAL A 200 -17.89 -22.64 -3.15
CA VAL A 200 -18.38 -21.48 -3.90
C VAL A 200 -17.27 -20.45 -3.93
N PHE A 201 -16.86 -20.08 -5.13
CA PHE A 201 -15.92 -19.00 -5.43
C PHE A 201 -16.74 -17.81 -5.89
N ASN A 202 -16.75 -16.76 -5.08
CA ASN A 202 -17.54 -15.57 -5.37
C ASN A 202 -16.63 -14.37 -5.58
N ASN A 203 -16.81 -13.70 -6.70
CA ASN A 203 -16.31 -12.35 -6.90
C ASN A 203 -17.44 -11.46 -7.48
N PRO A 204 -17.26 -10.13 -7.51
CA PRO A 204 -18.32 -9.19 -7.90
C PRO A 204 -18.86 -9.37 -9.32
N VAL A 205 -18.11 -10.02 -10.21
CA VAL A 205 -18.46 -10.20 -11.64
C VAL A 205 -18.61 -11.67 -12.05
N HIS A 206 -18.32 -12.60 -11.14
CA HIS A 206 -18.21 -14.03 -11.44
C HIS A 206 -18.47 -14.86 -10.18
N GLN A 207 -19.37 -15.84 -10.31
CA GLN A 207 -19.59 -16.88 -9.33
C GLN A 207 -19.33 -18.23 -9.97
N PHE A 208 -18.57 -19.09 -9.29
CA PHE A 208 -18.28 -20.45 -9.71
C PHE A 208 -18.49 -21.40 -8.56
N GLU A 209 -19.11 -22.55 -8.84
CA GLU A 209 -19.37 -23.57 -7.83
C GLU A 209 -18.81 -24.90 -8.31
N THR A 210 -18.26 -25.66 -7.36
CA THR A 210 -17.78 -27.02 -7.59
C THR A 210 -18.02 -27.86 -6.35
N SER A 211 -18.18 -29.17 -6.52
CA SER A 211 -18.39 -30.09 -5.41
C SER A 211 -17.33 -31.18 -5.40
N PHE A 212 -16.89 -31.52 -4.20
CA PHE A 212 -16.01 -32.63 -3.92
C PHE A 212 -16.75 -33.72 -3.16
N GLU A 213 -16.52 -34.97 -3.53
CA GLU A 213 -16.94 -36.15 -2.77
C GLU A 213 -15.68 -36.91 -2.35
N LYS A 214 -15.53 -37.12 -1.03
CA LYS A 214 -14.38 -37.84 -0.45
C LYS A 214 -14.37 -39.27 -0.99
N PRO A 215 -13.22 -39.77 -1.48
CA PRO A 215 -13.13 -41.15 -1.91
C PRO A 215 -13.43 -42.11 -0.74
N PRO A 216 -13.95 -43.32 -1.02
CA PRO A 216 -14.31 -44.30 0.01
C PRO A 216 -13.13 -44.65 0.93
N ALA A 217 -13.44 -45.05 2.17
CA ALA A 217 -12.48 -45.28 3.25
C ALA A 217 -11.29 -46.16 2.82
N GLY A 218 -10.07 -45.62 2.95
CA GLY A 218 -8.81 -46.30 2.59
C GLY A 218 -7.93 -45.55 1.58
N ALA A 219 -8.43 -44.48 0.95
CA ALA A 219 -7.61 -43.56 0.17
C ALA A 219 -6.94 -42.52 1.09
N GLU A 220 -5.65 -42.23 0.87
CA GLU A 220 -4.96 -41.10 1.51
C GLU A 220 -5.77 -39.81 1.30
N THR A 221 -5.70 -38.89 2.28
CA THR A 221 -6.43 -37.61 2.29
C THR A 221 -6.47 -36.99 0.89
N GLY A 222 -7.68 -36.92 0.32
CA GLY A 222 -7.85 -36.51 -1.07
C GLY A 222 -7.50 -35.04 -1.23
N ILE A 223 -6.36 -34.77 -1.85
CA ILE A 223 -6.06 -33.42 -2.36
C ILE A 223 -7.14 -33.09 -3.40
N PHE A 224 -7.98 -32.11 -3.09
CA PHE A 224 -8.98 -31.63 -4.03
C PHE A 224 -8.37 -30.62 -4.99
N ASP A 225 -8.32 -30.99 -6.28
CA ASP A 225 -7.86 -30.15 -7.36
C ASP A 225 -9.03 -29.81 -8.30
N PRO A 226 -9.86 -28.81 -7.96
CA PRO A 226 -10.94 -28.41 -8.84
C PRO A 226 -10.35 -27.91 -10.18
N PRO A 227 -11.04 -28.11 -11.30
CA PRO A 227 -10.62 -27.55 -12.58
C PRO A 227 -10.82 -26.02 -12.57
N MET A 228 -9.84 -25.31 -12.01
CA MET A 228 -9.88 -23.85 -11.85
C MET A 228 -9.46 -23.09 -13.13
N SER A 229 -9.24 -23.80 -14.24
CA SER A 229 -8.83 -23.22 -15.52
C SER A 229 -9.85 -22.26 -16.12
N HIS A 230 -11.11 -22.29 -15.66
CA HIS A 230 -12.17 -21.41 -16.15
C HIS A 230 -12.34 -20.13 -15.32
N LEU A 231 -11.71 -20.04 -14.15
CA LEU A 231 -11.84 -18.89 -13.26
C LEU A 231 -10.88 -17.77 -13.66
N PRO A 232 -11.36 -16.60 -14.10
CA PRO A 232 -10.47 -15.49 -14.45
C PRO A 232 -9.64 -15.04 -13.23
N SER A 233 -8.44 -14.51 -13.47
CA SER A 233 -7.61 -13.93 -12.42
C SER A 233 -8.37 -12.85 -11.64
N GLY A 234 -8.26 -12.83 -10.32
CA GLY A 234 -8.92 -11.84 -9.47
C GLY A 234 -9.03 -12.26 -8.01
N TRP A 235 -9.57 -11.34 -7.21
CA TRP A 235 -10.00 -11.65 -5.85
C TRP A 235 -11.22 -12.57 -5.85
N TYR A 236 -11.26 -13.53 -4.92
CA TYR A 236 -12.41 -14.37 -4.64
C TYR A 236 -12.59 -14.54 -3.13
N GLU A 237 -13.83 -14.43 -2.67
CA GLU A 237 -14.27 -14.99 -1.40
C GLU A 237 -14.61 -16.47 -1.65
N VAL A 238 -13.91 -17.37 -0.97
CA VAL A 238 -14.14 -18.81 -1.06
C VAL A 238 -14.93 -19.26 0.15
N LYS A 239 -16.08 -19.89 -0.09
CA LYS A 239 -16.95 -20.47 0.93
C LYS A 239 -17.09 -21.96 0.70
N ALA A 240 -17.23 -22.72 1.78
CA ALA A 240 -17.55 -24.13 1.72
C ALA A 240 -18.91 -24.37 2.35
N PHE A 241 -19.65 -25.33 1.81
CA PHE A 241 -20.94 -25.75 2.29
C PHE A 241 -20.97 -27.26 2.40
N THR A 242 -21.67 -27.76 3.42
CA THR A 242 -22.02 -29.17 3.54
C THR A 242 -22.97 -29.59 2.41
N ASP A 243 -23.18 -30.89 2.24
CA ASP A 243 -24.19 -31.45 1.34
C ASP A 243 -25.62 -30.98 1.64
N THR A 244 -25.92 -30.66 2.91
CA THR A 244 -27.19 -30.05 3.34
C THR A 244 -27.29 -28.55 3.05
N GLY A 245 -26.23 -27.92 2.55
CA GLY A 245 -26.21 -26.49 2.22
C GLY A 245 -25.83 -25.56 3.38
N ILE A 246 -25.43 -26.10 4.54
CA ILE A 246 -24.94 -25.29 5.67
C ILE A 246 -23.52 -24.81 5.38
N GLU A 247 -23.25 -23.49 5.54
CA GLU A 247 -21.91 -22.90 5.39
C GLU A 247 -20.96 -23.38 6.50
N ILE A 248 -19.74 -23.73 6.11
CA ILE A 248 -18.64 -24.06 7.02
C ILE A 248 -17.86 -22.75 7.23
N ILE A 249 -18.21 -22.01 8.29
CA ILE A 249 -17.74 -20.63 8.50
C ILE A 249 -16.22 -20.57 8.64
N GLU A 250 -15.61 -21.57 9.27
CA GLU A 250 -14.17 -21.68 9.48
C GLU A 250 -13.38 -21.78 8.17
N PHE A 251 -14.05 -22.15 7.08
CA PHE A 251 -13.44 -22.26 5.76
C PHE A 251 -13.42 -20.93 4.99
N ARG A 252 -14.23 -19.95 5.40
CA ARG A 252 -14.35 -18.69 4.67
C ARG A 252 -12.97 -18.03 4.57
N GLN A 253 -12.49 -17.85 3.34
CA GLN A 253 -11.19 -17.22 3.10
C GLN A 253 -11.22 -16.34 1.85
N ASN A 254 -10.44 -15.28 1.87
CA ASN A 254 -10.18 -14.43 0.72
C ASN A 254 -8.89 -14.86 0.06
N ILE A 255 -8.90 -15.04 -1.26
CA ILE A 255 -7.70 -15.36 -2.04
C ILE A 255 -7.61 -14.45 -3.26
N TYR A 256 -6.40 -14.30 -3.79
CA TYR A 256 -6.19 -13.83 -5.15
C TYR A 256 -5.89 -15.03 -6.04
N TRP A 257 -6.81 -15.35 -6.95
CA TRP A 257 -6.61 -16.38 -7.96
C TRP A 257 -5.85 -15.78 -9.15
N ASN A 258 -4.77 -16.42 -9.59
CA ASN A 258 -3.90 -15.93 -10.65
C ASN A 258 -3.69 -17.02 -11.72
N GLN A 259 -4.22 -16.77 -12.92
CA GLN A 259 -4.06 -17.63 -14.09
C GLN A 259 -2.76 -17.36 -14.87
N GLY A 260 -1.87 -16.52 -14.34
CA GLY A 260 -0.60 -16.14 -14.97
C GLY A 260 -0.52 -14.67 -15.39
N ASP A 261 -1.57 -13.88 -15.14
CA ASP A 261 -1.60 -12.45 -15.45
C ASP A 261 -0.78 -11.61 -14.47
N ILE A 262 -0.58 -12.12 -13.24
CA ILE A 262 0.19 -11.45 -12.20
C ILE A 262 1.60 -12.06 -12.15
N PRO A 263 2.66 -11.28 -12.39
CA PRO A 263 4.02 -11.78 -12.38
C PRO A 263 4.48 -12.13 -10.95
N PRO A 264 5.48 -13.03 -10.77
CA PRO A 264 5.93 -13.47 -9.46
C PRO A 264 6.52 -12.37 -8.55
N ASP A 265 6.98 -11.27 -9.14
CA ASP A 265 7.57 -10.11 -8.46
C ASP A 265 6.54 -8.99 -8.21
N ALA A 266 5.25 -9.24 -8.45
CA ALA A 266 4.20 -8.29 -8.14
C ALA A 266 4.15 -8.02 -6.62
N LEU A 267 4.23 -6.74 -6.26
CA LEU A 267 4.00 -6.26 -4.91
C LEU A 267 2.50 -6.26 -4.60
N GLY A 268 1.70 -5.76 -5.53
CA GLY A 268 0.26 -5.58 -5.33
C GLY A 268 -0.54 -5.56 -6.62
N VAL A 269 -1.87 -5.61 -6.47
CA VAL A 269 -2.85 -5.48 -7.55
C VAL A 269 -3.91 -4.46 -7.15
N ILE A 270 -4.20 -3.53 -8.05
CA ILE A 270 -5.34 -2.61 -7.95
C ILE A 270 -6.43 -3.13 -8.90
N GLU A 271 -7.62 -3.40 -8.39
CA GLU A 271 -8.79 -3.80 -9.19
C GLU A 271 -9.92 -2.78 -9.04
N LEU A 272 -10.23 -2.11 -10.15
CA LEU A 272 -11.30 -1.11 -10.22
C LEU A 272 -12.49 -1.70 -10.98
N TYR A 273 -13.63 -1.74 -10.32
CA TYR A 273 -14.86 -2.35 -10.80
C TYR A 273 -15.85 -1.29 -11.29
N HIS A 274 -16.49 -1.58 -12.42
CA HIS A 274 -17.75 -0.99 -12.84
C HIS A 274 -18.81 -2.08 -12.76
N LEU A 275 -19.84 -1.88 -11.93
CA LEU A 275 -20.89 -2.86 -11.67
C LEU A 275 -22.24 -2.19 -11.93
N ASN A 276 -22.95 -2.63 -12.97
CA ASN A 276 -24.27 -2.14 -13.31
C ASN A 276 -25.28 -2.58 -12.25
N GLY A 277 -25.98 -1.60 -11.68
CA GLY A 277 -26.97 -1.85 -10.64
C GLY A 277 -26.40 -1.96 -9.22
N ALA A 278 -25.08 -2.00 -9.04
CA ALA A 278 -24.47 -1.85 -7.73
C ALA A 278 -24.26 -0.37 -7.40
N ASN A 279 -24.59 0.03 -6.18
CA ASN A 279 -24.31 1.39 -5.71
C ASN A 279 -22.86 1.48 -5.20
N LEU A 280 -21.95 1.95 -6.06
CA LEU A 280 -20.58 2.28 -5.67
C LEU A 280 -20.43 3.72 -5.16
N GLU A 281 -21.52 4.51 -5.18
CA GLU A 281 -21.54 5.90 -4.73
C GLU A 281 -20.38 6.74 -5.31
N ALA A 282 -19.58 7.39 -4.46
CA ALA A 282 -18.44 8.20 -4.85
C ALA A 282 -17.31 7.41 -5.54
N TYR A 283 -17.31 6.07 -5.46
CA TYR A 283 -16.37 5.20 -6.18
C TYR A 283 -16.85 4.82 -7.58
N ALA A 284 -18.04 5.24 -8.00
CA ALA A 284 -18.57 4.92 -9.32
C ALA A 284 -17.83 5.72 -10.42
N PHE A 285 -17.62 5.10 -11.59
CA PHE A 285 -17.09 5.81 -12.75
C PHE A 285 -18.11 6.75 -13.40
N GLN A 286 -19.40 6.45 -13.24
CA GLN A 286 -20.52 7.20 -13.79
C GLN A 286 -21.63 7.38 -12.76
N ASP A 287 -22.45 8.42 -12.92
CA ASP A 287 -23.71 8.56 -12.19
C ASP A 287 -24.88 7.84 -12.88
N SER A 288 -26.06 7.95 -12.29
CA SER A 288 -27.32 7.40 -12.83
C SER A 288 -27.72 7.96 -14.20
N ASN A 289 -27.15 9.09 -14.63
CA ASN A 289 -27.38 9.70 -15.94
C ASN A 289 -26.30 9.31 -16.96
N ASN A 290 -25.40 8.38 -16.61
CA ASN A 290 -24.24 7.97 -17.39
C ASN A 290 -23.18 9.08 -17.59
N HIS A 291 -23.20 10.13 -16.77
CA HIS A 291 -22.14 11.14 -16.76
C HIS A 291 -20.92 10.64 -16.00
N LEU A 292 -19.73 10.85 -16.55
CA LEU A 292 -18.46 10.51 -15.93
C LEU A 292 -18.28 11.27 -14.61
N GLN A 293 -18.02 10.55 -13.52
CA GLN A 293 -17.74 11.11 -12.19
C GLN A 293 -16.25 11.39 -11.96
N SER A 294 -15.36 10.69 -12.67
CA SER A 294 -13.91 10.88 -12.58
C SER A 294 -13.33 10.71 -11.15
N PRO A 295 -13.69 9.66 -10.39
CA PRO A 295 -13.22 9.52 -9.01
C PRO A 295 -11.69 9.49 -8.92
N ILE A 296 -11.17 10.06 -7.84
CA ILE A 296 -9.76 10.04 -7.49
C ILE A 296 -9.61 9.10 -6.30
N TYR A 297 -9.06 7.93 -6.58
CA TYR A 297 -8.76 6.94 -5.57
C TYR A 297 -7.41 7.19 -4.93
N THR A 298 -7.23 6.71 -3.70
CA THR A 298 -5.99 6.94 -2.95
C THR A 298 -5.48 5.68 -2.27
N LEU A 299 -4.16 5.53 -2.26
CA LEU A 299 -3.41 4.54 -1.50
C LEU A 299 -2.29 5.24 -0.73
N TRP A 300 -2.14 4.90 0.55
CA TRP A 300 -1.09 5.44 1.40
C TRP A 300 -0.16 4.35 1.90
N TRP A 301 1.12 4.52 1.62
CA TRP A 301 2.20 3.73 2.19
C TRP A 301 2.81 4.48 3.37
N GLN A 302 2.76 3.85 4.53
CA GLN A 302 3.46 4.34 5.71
C GLN A 302 4.96 4.09 5.55
N ASN A 303 5.78 5.01 6.02
CA ASN A 303 7.23 4.83 6.09
C ASN A 303 7.63 4.05 7.33
N ARG A 304 8.70 3.26 7.20
CA ARG A 304 9.22 2.44 8.29
C ARG A 304 9.89 3.32 9.34
N SER A 305 9.65 3.00 10.60
CA SER A 305 10.41 3.55 11.72
C SER A 305 11.48 2.57 12.19
N THR A 306 12.68 3.08 12.42
CA THR A 306 13.83 2.29 12.85
C THR A 306 14.60 3.02 13.93
N TYR A 307 15.31 2.29 14.77
CA TYR A 307 16.36 2.89 15.58
C TYR A 307 17.52 3.30 14.68
N TRP A 308 17.96 4.54 14.81
CA TRP A 308 19.08 5.04 14.01
C TRP A 308 20.38 4.78 14.77
N ARG A 309 21.22 3.90 14.22
CA ARG A 309 22.48 3.47 14.83
C ARG A 309 23.65 4.15 14.13
N TYR A 310 24.38 4.97 14.89
CA TYR A 310 25.56 5.69 14.45
C TYR A 310 26.81 4.92 14.87
N LEU A 311 27.62 4.55 13.89
CA LEU A 311 28.81 3.71 14.07
C LEU A 311 30.08 4.55 13.89
N PHE A 312 30.90 4.64 14.92
CA PHE A 312 32.13 5.42 14.96
C PHE A 312 33.35 4.50 15.13
N ASN A 313 34.50 4.90 14.54
CA ASN A 313 35.77 4.22 14.74
C ASN A 313 36.42 4.56 16.09
N LYS A 314 36.04 5.70 16.69
CA LYS A 314 36.59 6.26 17.93
C LYS A 314 35.49 6.47 18.95
N GLU A 315 35.85 6.38 20.23
CA GLU A 315 34.95 6.74 21.32
C GLU A 315 34.49 8.18 21.19
N GLN A 316 33.18 8.39 21.31
CA GLN A 316 32.58 9.70 21.37
C GLN A 316 32.42 10.14 22.84
N PRO A 317 32.28 11.45 23.11
CA PRO A 317 31.86 11.90 24.43
C PRO A 317 30.54 11.23 24.83
N ALA A 318 30.35 11.02 26.13
CA ALA A 318 29.08 10.47 26.62
C ALA A 318 27.94 11.44 26.28
N PRO A 319 26.84 10.98 25.66
CA PRO A 319 25.69 11.83 25.39
C PRO A 319 24.99 12.23 26.70
N ASP A 320 24.48 13.46 26.75
CA ASP A 320 23.64 13.97 27.83
C ASP A 320 22.24 13.36 27.74
N THR A 321 22.11 12.13 28.24
CA THR A 321 20.83 11.39 28.17
C THR A 321 19.70 12.06 28.98
N GLY A 322 20.02 12.94 29.94
CA GLY A 322 19.05 13.71 30.70
C GLY A 322 18.51 14.94 29.97
N ASN A 323 19.21 15.41 28.93
CA ASN A 323 18.75 16.51 28.08
C ASN A 323 17.70 15.99 27.07
N GLU A 324 16.51 16.59 27.11
CA GLU A 324 15.40 16.29 26.19
C GLU A 324 15.77 16.56 24.72
N ASN A 325 16.66 17.53 24.47
CA ASN A 325 17.14 17.84 23.13
C ASN A 325 18.27 16.91 22.65
N CYS A 326 18.82 16.05 23.52
CA CYS A 326 19.74 15.01 23.09
C CYS A 326 18.92 13.80 22.64
N HIS A 327 18.95 13.48 21.35
CA HIS A 327 18.07 12.46 20.76
C HIS A 327 18.69 11.06 20.74
N VAL A 328 19.93 10.93 21.21
CA VAL A 328 20.70 9.68 21.16
C VAL A 328 21.19 9.24 22.55
N LYS A 329 21.52 7.97 22.66
CA LYS A 329 22.13 7.33 23.83
C LYS A 329 23.18 6.31 23.37
N PRO A 330 24.10 5.85 24.24
CA PRO A 330 24.98 4.74 23.91
C PRO A 330 24.15 3.46 23.70
N GLU A 331 24.55 2.62 22.75
CA GLU A 331 23.91 1.30 22.56
C GLU A 331 24.20 0.37 23.74
N SER A 332 25.43 0.41 24.25
CA SER A 332 25.90 -0.38 25.40
C SER A 332 26.48 0.54 26.49
N PRO A 333 26.36 0.17 27.79
CA PRO A 333 26.99 0.94 28.86
C PRO A 333 28.51 1.04 28.66
N ASN A 334 29.05 2.26 28.78
CA ASN A 334 30.48 2.56 28.66
C ASN A 334 31.11 2.35 27.26
N GLU A 335 30.32 2.16 26.20
CA GLU A 335 30.81 2.10 24.81
C GLU A 335 30.10 3.16 23.97
N ASN A 336 30.81 4.25 23.65
CA ASN A 336 30.28 5.37 22.87
C ASN A 336 30.74 5.35 21.41
N LYS A 337 31.30 4.23 20.94
CA LYS A 337 31.50 3.98 19.50
C LYS A 337 30.22 3.69 18.76
N ARG A 338 29.14 3.37 19.49
CA ARG A 338 27.82 3.10 18.93
C ARG A 338 26.79 3.91 19.68
N LEU A 339 26.21 4.88 18.97
CA LEU A 339 25.09 5.66 19.49
C LEU A 339 23.82 5.21 18.78
N ILE A 340 22.72 5.16 19.52
CA ILE A 340 21.39 4.81 19.01
C ILE A 340 20.41 5.94 19.33
N SER A 341 19.46 6.22 18.45
CA SER A 341 18.33 7.08 18.80
C SER A 341 17.59 6.57 20.04
N LYS A 342 17.12 7.48 20.90
CA LYS A 342 16.37 7.13 22.12
C LYS A 342 15.07 6.40 21.79
N GLU A 343 14.44 6.77 20.68
CA GLU A 343 13.19 6.22 20.15
C GLU A 343 13.33 5.87 18.66
N PRO A 344 12.51 4.95 18.13
CA PRO A 344 12.45 4.70 16.69
C PRO A 344 12.12 5.97 15.93
N GLN A 345 12.91 6.28 14.90
CA GLN A 345 12.73 7.43 14.04
C GLN A 345 12.22 6.98 12.67
N PRO A 346 11.26 7.72 12.08
CA PRO A 346 10.75 7.43 10.74
C PRO A 346 11.85 7.61 9.69
N LEU A 347 12.00 6.68 8.75
CA LEU A 347 12.84 6.88 7.56
C LEU A 347 12.20 7.93 6.64
N LEU A 348 12.98 8.90 6.20
CA LEU A 348 12.51 10.07 5.45
C LEU A 348 13.46 10.42 4.31
N SER A 349 12.91 10.91 3.20
CA SER A 349 13.68 11.44 2.07
C SER A 349 14.28 12.81 2.34
N ARG A 350 13.79 13.49 3.38
CA ARG A 350 14.23 14.81 3.82
C ARG A 350 14.98 14.72 5.13
N TYR A 351 15.80 15.74 5.39
CA TYR A 351 16.56 15.84 6.62
C TYR A 351 15.64 15.92 7.84
N ARG A 352 16.07 15.29 8.94
CA ARG A 352 15.43 15.30 10.25
C ARG A 352 16.52 15.47 11.30
N LYS A 353 16.40 16.50 12.10
CA LYS A 353 17.29 16.94 13.15
C LYS A 353 17.33 15.86 14.22
N ILE A 354 18.46 15.19 14.30
CA ILE A 354 18.87 14.37 15.43
C ILE A 354 20.10 15.02 16.02
N SER A 355 19.92 15.52 17.24
CA SER A 355 20.95 16.27 17.95
C SER A 355 21.65 15.41 18.99
N PHE A 356 22.97 15.58 19.06
CA PHE A 356 23.83 15.09 20.11
C PHE A 356 24.31 16.27 20.98
N TYR A 357 24.25 16.08 22.30
CA TYR A 357 24.83 16.98 23.29
C TYR A 357 25.72 16.14 24.21
N PRO A 358 26.96 16.54 24.51
CA PRO A 358 27.82 15.79 25.41
C PRO A 358 27.55 16.14 26.89
N ALA A 359 27.51 15.12 27.75
CA ALA A 359 27.15 15.25 29.17
C ALA A 359 28.12 16.09 30.00
N ASN A 360 29.42 16.02 29.68
CA ASN A 360 30.49 16.62 30.49
C ASN A 360 30.94 18.00 29.96
N SER A 361 30.21 18.59 29.03
CA SER A 361 30.52 19.93 28.51
C SER A 361 29.24 20.74 28.32
N PRO A 362 28.57 21.15 29.42
CA PRO A 362 27.40 22.01 29.33
C PRO A 362 27.82 23.34 28.66
N GLY A 363 27.46 23.52 27.39
CA GLY A 363 27.86 24.67 26.58
C GLY A 363 28.69 24.35 25.33
N SER A 364 29.15 23.10 25.15
CA SER A 364 29.60 22.66 23.82
C SER A 364 28.42 22.68 22.86
N GLY A 365 28.65 23.11 21.62
CA GLY A 365 27.62 23.25 20.60
C GLY A 365 26.83 21.96 20.36
N GLU A 366 25.63 22.13 19.81
CA GLU A 366 24.82 21.04 19.30
C GLU A 366 25.53 20.38 18.11
N SER A 367 25.81 19.08 18.18
CA SER A 367 26.24 18.33 17.00
C SER A 367 25.02 17.73 16.30
N ARG A 368 24.80 18.12 15.04
CA ARG A 368 23.75 17.55 14.21
C ARG A 368 24.22 16.25 13.58
N LEU A 369 23.46 15.19 13.79
CA LEU A 369 23.72 13.89 13.20
C LEU A 369 22.97 13.77 11.86
N PRO A 370 23.55 13.06 10.88
CA PRO A 370 22.88 12.83 9.60
C PRO A 370 21.74 11.81 9.74
N ASN A 371 20.84 11.80 8.76
CA ASN A 371 19.79 10.79 8.62
C ASN A 371 20.35 9.53 7.95
N PRO A 372 19.76 8.36 8.22
CA PRO A 372 19.98 7.19 7.38
C PRO A 372 19.37 7.42 6.00
N GLY A 373 20.05 6.92 4.97
CA GLY A 373 19.47 6.83 3.63
C GLY A 373 18.44 5.69 3.53
N PRO A 374 17.88 5.43 2.33
CA PRO A 374 16.96 4.32 2.08
C PRO A 374 17.65 2.95 2.08
N GLY A 375 18.82 2.81 2.71
CA GLY A 375 19.62 1.59 2.69
C GLY A 375 18.93 0.40 3.38
N PRO A 376 19.62 -0.75 3.46
CA PRO A 376 19.09 -1.91 4.18
C PRO A 376 18.79 -1.56 5.64
N VAL A 377 17.75 -2.21 6.15
CA VAL A 377 17.40 -2.18 7.58
C VAL A 377 17.73 -3.53 8.20
N TYR A 378 18.13 -3.50 9.47
CA TYR A 378 18.63 -4.67 10.18
C TYR A 378 17.65 -5.04 11.30
N PRO A 379 16.81 -6.06 11.11
CA PRO A 379 15.96 -6.57 12.18
C PRO A 379 16.82 -7.34 13.19
N GLU A 380 16.69 -6.98 14.46
CA GLU A 380 17.32 -7.62 15.62
C GLU A 380 16.24 -7.88 16.69
N GLU A 381 16.56 -8.64 17.73
CA GLU A 381 15.60 -8.98 18.79
C GLU A 381 15.01 -7.75 19.49
N THR A 382 15.79 -6.67 19.59
CA THR A 382 15.44 -5.43 20.30
C THR A 382 14.77 -4.39 19.40
N GLY A 383 14.70 -4.62 18.09
CA GLY A 383 14.08 -3.69 17.15
C GLY A 383 14.64 -3.75 15.74
N VAL A 384 14.22 -2.80 14.90
CA VAL A 384 14.73 -2.67 13.53
C VAL A 384 15.66 -1.46 13.46
N TYR A 385 16.84 -1.64 12.89
CA TYR A 385 17.90 -0.64 12.89
C TYR A 385 18.21 -0.11 11.49
N SER A 386 18.58 1.16 11.42
CA SER A 386 19.19 1.76 10.24
C SER A 386 20.56 2.29 10.61
N GLU A 387 21.59 1.77 9.96
CA GLU A 387 22.98 2.06 10.32
C GLU A 387 23.57 3.21 9.51
N ILE A 388 24.34 4.04 10.19
CA ILE A 388 24.98 5.23 9.66
C ILE A 388 26.45 5.18 10.07
N TYR A 389 27.33 5.01 9.09
CA TYR A 389 28.76 4.89 9.31
C TYR A 389 29.38 6.28 9.37
N MET A 390 29.77 6.70 10.57
CA MET A 390 30.35 8.01 10.85
C MET A 390 31.88 8.03 10.73
N GLY A 391 32.52 6.85 10.62
CA GLY A 391 33.98 6.73 10.46
C GLY A 391 34.76 7.37 11.61
N ASP A 392 35.75 8.21 11.27
CA ASP A 392 36.63 8.89 12.24
C ASP A 392 36.07 10.23 12.77
N THR A 393 34.79 10.53 12.50
CA THR A 393 34.13 11.75 12.98
C THR A 393 34.21 11.86 14.51
N GLN A 394 34.52 13.06 15.00
CA GLN A 394 34.59 13.40 16.43
C GLN A 394 33.58 14.49 16.74
N LEU A 395 32.49 14.14 17.42
CA LEU A 395 31.35 15.05 17.62
C LEU A 395 31.70 16.31 18.42
N ASP A 396 32.67 16.23 19.34
CA ASP A 396 33.18 17.37 20.12
C ASP A 396 33.93 18.43 19.29
N LYS A 397 34.25 18.12 18.02
CA LYS A 397 35.00 19.02 17.13
C LYS A 397 34.21 19.54 15.95
N VAL A 398 32.98 19.06 15.75
CA VAL A 398 32.09 19.49 14.66
C VAL A 398 31.25 20.64 15.21
N ASN A 399 31.70 21.87 15.00
CA ASN A 399 30.94 23.10 15.22
C ASN A 399 30.48 23.67 13.88
#